data_AF-A0A7Y7DW18-F1
#
_entry.id   AF-A0A7Y7DW18-F1
#
_cell.length_a   1.000
_cell.length_b   1.000
_cell.length_c   1.000
_cell.angle_alpha   90.00
_cell.angle_beta   90.00
_cell.angle_gamma   90.00
#
_symmetry.space_group_name_H-M   'P 1'
#
loop_
_entity.id
_entity.type
_entity.pdbx_description
1 polymer ?
#
loop_
_entity_poly.entity_id
_entity_poly.type
_entity_poly.pdbx_seq_one_letter_code
_entity_poly.pdbx_strand_id
1 'polypeptide(L)'
;MKILGKFDLQSYDLSLRKLHFKHSQHFDIVDATEIKFLNTFYLEIPNYIEDCDIYVGDEDDMKHVQSRNPDLNIIWKMQKVFVLNSFGVKYYVGASKVTIIKKDSSEEYTVT
;
A
#
# COMPACT_ATOMS: atom_id res chain seq x y z
N MET A 1 -8.79 -2.09 5.49
CA MET A 1 -9.34 -3.23 4.74
C MET A 1 -8.38 -4.39 4.89
N LYS A 2 -8.87 -5.54 5.36
CA LYS A 2 -8.10 -6.77 5.42
C LYS A 2 -8.10 -7.45 4.05
N ILE A 3 -6.95 -7.95 3.61
CA ILE A 3 -6.77 -8.65 2.34
C ILE A 3 -6.00 -9.92 2.62
N LEU A 4 -6.64 -11.07 2.44
CA LEU A 4 -5.99 -12.37 2.53
C LEU A 4 -5.25 -12.71 1.23
N GLY A 5 -4.08 -13.31 1.39
CA GLY A 5 -3.24 -13.76 0.29
C GLY A 5 -1.82 -13.22 0.35
N LYS A 6 -1.00 -13.70 -0.58
CA LYS A 6 0.39 -13.30 -0.70
C LYS A 6 0.58 -12.45 -1.95
N PHE A 7 1.21 -11.30 -1.82
CA PHE A 7 1.43 -10.38 -2.92
C PHE A 7 2.90 -10.02 -3.05
N ASP A 8 3.42 -10.21 -4.26
CA ASP A 8 4.79 -9.88 -4.62
C ASP A 8 4.83 -8.49 -5.27
N LEU A 9 5.85 -7.70 -4.96
CA LEU A 9 6.08 -6.41 -5.61
C LEU A 9 6.43 -6.66 -7.08
N GLN A 10 5.50 -6.35 -7.98
CA GLN A 10 5.69 -6.56 -9.42
C GLN A 10 6.43 -5.39 -10.07
N SER A 11 6.07 -4.16 -9.68
CA SER A 11 6.72 -2.97 -10.22
C SER A 11 6.71 -1.83 -9.23
N TYR A 12 7.85 -1.15 -9.15
CA TYR A 12 7.98 0.14 -8.50
C TYR A 12 8.52 1.16 -9.51
N ASP A 13 7.66 2.06 -9.95
CA ASP A 13 8.00 3.08 -10.93
C ASP A 13 8.02 4.46 -10.27
N LEU A 14 9.23 4.99 -10.05
CA LEU A 14 9.46 6.32 -9.49
C LEU A 14 9.03 7.45 -10.44
N SER A 15 9.11 7.21 -11.76
CA SER A 15 8.77 8.22 -12.78
C SER A 15 7.26 8.37 -12.94
N LEU A 16 6.53 7.24 -12.94
CA LEU A 16 5.07 7.20 -12.98
C LEU A 16 4.44 7.25 -11.58
N ARG A 17 5.27 7.30 -10.53
CA ARG A 17 4.87 7.27 -9.13
C ARG A 17 3.82 6.20 -8.87
N LYS A 18 4.14 4.96 -9.25
CA LYS A 18 3.23 3.82 -9.15
C LYS A 18 3.89 2.68 -8.40
N LEU A 19 3.13 2.08 -7.49
CA LEU A 19 3.48 0.84 -6.82
C LEU A 19 2.45 -0.23 -7.15
N HIS A 20 2.91 -1.41 -7.56
CA HIS A 20 2.03 -2.49 -7.97
C HIS A 20 2.46 -3.81 -7.33
N PHE A 21 1.58 -4.34 -6.51
CA PHE A 21 1.67 -5.68 -5.96
C PHE A 21 0.71 -6.60 -6.70
N LYS A 22 1.18 -7.81 -7.02
CA LYS A 22 0.38 -8.83 -7.68
C LYS A 22 0.34 -10.08 -6.82
N HIS A 23 -0.82 -10.71 -6.77
CA HIS A 23 -0.99 -11.95 -6.04
C HIS A 23 -0.03 -13.04 -6.57
N SER A 24 0.60 -13.74 -5.64
CA SER A 24 1.57 -14.79 -5.93
C SER A 24 0.88 -16.00 -6.55
N GLN A 25 1.50 -16.63 -7.54
CA GLN A 25 0.92 -17.80 -8.22
C GLN A 25 0.92 -19.08 -7.37
N HIS A 26 1.62 -19.06 -6.23
CA HIS A 26 1.83 -20.22 -5.36
C HIS A 26 0.90 -20.26 -4.14
N PHE A 27 -0.13 -19.41 -4.11
CA PHE A 27 -1.05 -19.31 -2.98
C PHE A 27 -2.50 -19.43 -3.49
N ASP A 28 -3.34 -20.20 -2.80
CA ASP A 28 -4.69 -20.53 -3.30
C ASP A 28 -5.80 -19.63 -2.73
N ILE A 29 -5.60 -19.11 -1.51
CA ILE A 29 -6.55 -18.23 -0.82
C ILE A 29 -6.26 -16.79 -1.22
N VAL A 30 -7.20 -16.14 -1.90
CA VAL A 30 -6.97 -14.78 -2.39
C VAL A 30 -8.25 -13.96 -2.44
N ASP A 31 -8.25 -12.86 -1.69
CA ASP A 31 -9.33 -11.86 -1.74
C ASP A 31 -9.15 -10.87 -2.90
N ALA A 32 -7.90 -10.63 -3.31
CA ALA A 32 -7.53 -9.66 -4.33
C ALA A 32 -6.41 -10.15 -5.25
N THR A 33 -6.50 -9.86 -6.53
CA THR A 33 -5.46 -10.22 -7.51
C THR A 33 -4.35 -9.18 -7.59
N GLU A 34 -4.67 -7.91 -7.35
CA GLU A 34 -3.74 -6.79 -7.50
C GLU A 34 -4.01 -5.69 -6.48
N ILE A 35 -2.93 -5.03 -6.02
CA ILE A 35 -2.97 -3.86 -5.16
C ILE A 35 -2.10 -2.78 -5.81
N LYS A 36 -2.71 -1.65 -6.15
CA LYS A 36 -2.07 -0.56 -6.90
C LYS A 36 -2.11 0.72 -6.09
N PHE A 37 -0.95 1.34 -5.88
CA PHE A 37 -0.86 2.69 -5.35
C PHE A 37 -0.47 3.64 -6.48
N LEU A 38 -1.16 4.79 -6.55
CA LEU A 38 -0.96 5.81 -7.57
C LEU A 38 -0.45 7.11 -6.95
N ASN A 39 0.35 7.85 -7.72
CA ASN A 39 1.04 9.06 -7.28
C ASN A 39 1.83 8.84 -5.98
N THR A 40 2.54 7.71 -5.90
CA THR A 40 3.31 7.29 -4.73
C THR A 40 4.47 8.24 -4.42
N PHE A 41 4.69 8.52 -3.14
CA PHE A 41 5.83 9.24 -2.60
C PHE A 41 6.18 8.62 -1.24
N TYR A 42 7.47 8.57 -0.89
CA TYR A 42 8.00 7.98 0.34
C TYR A 42 7.60 6.53 0.64
N LEU A 43 8.59 5.64 0.72
CA LEU A 43 8.32 4.24 0.45
C LEU A 43 9.24 3.31 1.25
N GLU A 44 8.85 3.08 2.50
CA GLU A 44 9.24 1.86 3.23
C GLU A 44 8.44 0.70 2.65
N ILE A 45 8.77 0.30 1.41
CA ILE A 45 8.04 -0.73 0.69
C ILE A 45 8.69 -2.10 0.93
N PRO A 46 7.92 -3.11 1.32
CA PRO A 46 8.39 -4.47 1.30
C PRO A 46 8.36 -5.07 -0.11
N ASN A 47 9.29 -5.97 -0.41
CA ASN A 47 9.26 -6.73 -1.65
C ASN A 47 8.06 -7.70 -1.73
N TYR A 48 7.45 -8.05 -0.60
CA TYR A 48 6.25 -8.86 -0.54
C TYR A 48 5.41 -8.51 0.70
N ILE A 49 4.10 -8.72 0.61
CA ILE A 49 3.16 -8.61 1.73
C ILE A 49 2.29 -9.86 1.79
N GLU A 50 1.91 -10.26 2.99
CA GLU A 50 1.07 -11.43 3.23
C GLU A 50 0.02 -11.09 4.30
N ASP A 51 -1.22 -11.52 4.07
CA ASP A 51 -2.38 -11.30 4.94
C ASP A 51 -2.41 -9.88 5.52
N CYS A 52 -2.47 -8.90 4.62
CA CYS A 52 -2.23 -7.51 4.96
C CYS A 52 -3.50 -6.74 5.29
N ASP A 53 -3.40 -5.85 6.27
CA ASP A 53 -4.37 -4.79 6.52
C ASP A 53 -3.89 -3.49 5.88
N ILE A 54 -4.69 -2.93 4.97
CA ILE A 54 -4.43 -1.63 4.34
C ILE A 54 -5.38 -0.58 4.89
N TYR A 55 -4.84 0.49 5.47
CA TYR A 55 -5.63 1.59 6.03
C TYR A 55 -4.91 2.93 5.88
N VAL A 56 -5.63 4.03 6.08
CA VAL A 56 -5.03 5.37 6.11
C VAL A 56 -4.43 5.60 7.50
N GLY A 57 -3.15 5.93 7.56
CA GLY A 57 -2.41 6.13 8.80
C GLY A 57 -2.95 7.30 9.64
N ASP A 58 -2.81 7.17 10.95
CA ASP A 58 -3.18 8.19 11.94
C ASP A 58 -2.03 9.18 12.21
N GLU A 59 -2.24 10.11 13.15
CA GLU A 59 -1.22 11.11 13.51
C GLU A 59 0.10 10.49 14.02
N ASP A 60 0.06 9.32 14.66
CA ASP A 60 1.25 8.68 15.20
C ASP A 60 2.05 7.97 14.10
N ASP A 61 1.35 7.32 13.17
CA ASP A 61 1.93 6.82 11.93
C ASP A 61 2.56 7.96 11.11
N MET A 62 1.92 9.14 11.08
CA MET A 62 2.46 10.34 10.41
C MET A 62 3.75 10.84 11.07
N LYS A 63 3.77 10.99 12.40
CA LYS A 63 4.97 11.38 13.15
C LYS A 63 6.11 10.41 12.93
N HIS A 64 5.81 9.10 12.87
CA HIS A 64 6.80 8.07 12.59
C HIS A 64 7.47 8.32 11.24
N VAL A 65 6.69 8.52 10.17
CA VAL A 65 7.19 8.80 8.83
C VAL A 65 8.04 10.08 8.78
N GLN A 66 7.57 11.18 9.39
CA GLN A 66 8.32 12.45 9.43
C GLN A 66 9.64 12.32 10.18
N SER A 67 9.65 11.58 11.29
CA SER A 67 10.87 11.40 12.09
C SER A 67 11.97 10.67 11.32
N ARG A 68 11.59 9.74 10.45
CA ARG A 68 12.53 9.00 9.60
C ARG A 68 12.95 9.80 8.38
N ASN A 69 12.06 10.66 7.86
CA ASN A 69 12.27 11.42 6.63
C ASN A 69 11.92 12.89 6.83
N PRO A 70 12.77 13.65 7.55
CA PRO A 70 12.49 15.03 7.91
C PRO A 70 12.45 15.97 6.70
N ASP A 71 13.12 15.62 5.60
CA ASP A 71 13.12 16.39 4.35
C ASP A 71 11.82 16.25 3.56
N LEU A 72 10.94 15.31 3.96
CA LEU A 72 9.69 15.05 3.28
C LEU A 72 8.62 16.04 3.75
N ASN A 73 8.43 17.09 2.97
CA ASN A 73 7.42 18.10 3.25
C ASN A 73 6.03 17.62 2.79
N ILE A 74 5.44 16.70 3.56
CA ILE A 74 4.10 16.16 3.27
C ILE A 74 3.07 17.26 3.52
N ILE A 75 2.39 17.69 2.45
CA ILE A 75 1.19 18.52 2.57
C ILE A 75 0.03 17.60 2.95
N TRP A 76 -0.13 17.36 4.25
CA TRP A 76 -1.07 16.41 4.85
C TRP A 76 -2.53 16.55 4.42
N LYS A 77 -2.93 17.75 3.96
CA LYS A 77 -4.28 18.00 3.41
C LYS A 77 -4.49 17.47 2.00
N MET A 78 -3.42 17.17 1.26
CA MET A 78 -3.49 16.76 -0.14
C MET A 78 -3.02 15.32 -0.40
N GLN A 79 -2.33 14.70 0.57
CA GLN A 79 -1.70 13.40 0.37
C GLN A 79 -1.96 12.47 1.56
N LYS A 80 -2.29 11.21 1.27
CA LYS A 80 -2.58 10.18 2.29
C LYS A 80 -1.37 9.29 2.49
N VAL A 81 -1.10 8.94 3.73
CA VAL A 81 -0.17 7.86 4.07
C VAL A 81 -1.02 6.62 4.27
N PHE A 82 -0.78 5.60 3.44
CA PHE A 82 -1.35 4.29 3.62
C PHE A 82 -0.38 3.43 4.42
N VAL A 83 -0.93 2.71 5.40
CA VAL A 83 -0.20 1.73 6.17
C VAL A 83 -0.60 0.36 5.67
N LEU A 84 0.41 -0.45 5.32
CA LEU A 84 0.24 -1.88 5.10
C LEU A 84 0.78 -2.58 6.33
N ASN A 85 -0.11 -3.19 7.11
CA ASN A 85 0.26 -4.01 8.26
C ASN A 85 0.21 -5.48 7.85
N SER A 86 1.38 -6.13 7.78
CA SER A 86 1.53 -7.54 7.46
C SER A 86 2.21 -8.24 8.63
N PHE A 87 1.50 -9.17 9.28
CA PHE A 87 1.95 -9.88 10.48
C PHE A 87 2.54 -8.99 11.59
N GLY A 88 1.98 -7.80 11.80
CA GLY A 88 2.44 -6.85 12.82
C GLY A 88 3.60 -5.96 12.38
N VAL A 89 4.12 -6.14 11.16
CA VAL A 89 5.08 -5.22 10.55
C VAL A 89 4.33 -4.19 9.73
N LYS A 90 4.53 -2.91 10.08
CA LYS A 90 3.94 -1.77 9.36
C LYS A 90 4.89 -1.27 8.29
N TYR A 91 4.33 -1.08 7.09
CA TYR A 91 4.99 -0.47 5.95
C TYR A 91 4.22 0.78 5.54
N TYR A 92 4.95 1.85 5.21
CA TYR A 92 4.38 3.16 4.97
C TYR A 92 4.51 3.54 3.50
N VAL A 93 3.36 3.75 2.86
CA VAL A 93 3.24 4.11 1.44
C VAL A 93 2.48 5.42 1.35
N GLY A 94 3.17 6.51 1.03
CA GLY A 94 2.49 7.74 0.65
C GLY A 94 1.90 7.59 -0.75
N ALA A 95 0.61 7.86 -0.92
CA ALA A 95 -0.06 7.80 -2.22
C ALA A 95 -1.31 8.69 -2.26
N SER A 96 -1.75 9.09 -3.45
CA SER A 96 -3.04 9.79 -3.57
C SER A 96 -4.22 8.83 -3.49
N LYS A 97 -4.00 7.58 -3.92
CA LYS A 97 -5.04 6.56 -4.05
C LYS A 97 -4.42 5.17 -3.98
N VAL A 98 -5.13 4.25 -3.33
CA VAL A 98 -4.92 2.80 -3.49
C VAL A 98 -6.14 2.18 -4.15
N THR A 99 -5.90 1.34 -5.15
CA THR A 99 -6.91 0.51 -5.83
C THR A 99 -6.63 -0.94 -5.53
N ILE A 100 -7.65 -1.68 -5.09
CA ILE A 100 -7.59 -3.12 -4.86
C ILE A 100 -8.54 -3.79 -5.86
N ILE A 101 -8.01 -4.75 -6.62
CA ILE A 101 -8.78 -5.52 -7.61
C ILE A 101 -9.10 -6.88 -6.99
N LYS A 102 -10.39 -7.15 -6.72
CA LYS A 102 -10.81 -8.42 -6.12
C LYS A 102 -10.70 -9.59 -7.10
N LYS A 103 -10.54 -10.82 -6.59
CA LYS A 103 -10.46 -12.03 -7.43
C LYS A 103 -11.75 -12.29 -8.20
N ASP A 104 -12.89 -12.18 -7.52
CA ASP A 104 -14.20 -12.62 -8.04
C ASP A 104 -15.13 -11.45 -8.42
N SER A 105 -14.57 -10.24 -8.54
CA SER A 105 -15.35 -9.04 -8.87
C SER A 105 -14.52 -8.08 -9.71
N SER A 106 -15.13 -7.54 -10.77
CA SER A 106 -14.57 -6.42 -11.54
C SER A 106 -14.58 -5.10 -10.76
N GLU A 107 -15.01 -5.12 -9.49
CA GLU A 107 -15.07 -3.95 -8.63
C GLU A 107 -13.68 -3.53 -8.15
N GLU A 108 -13.34 -2.28 -8.47
CA GLU A 108 -12.20 -1.58 -7.89
C GLU A 108 -12.58 -0.96 -6.56
N TYR A 109 -11.88 -1.35 -5.50
CA TYR A 109 -12.06 -0.73 -4.19
C TYR A 109 -11.02 0.36 -4.01
N THR A 110 -11.51 1.57 -3.75
CA THR A 110 -10.66 2.70 -3.40
C THR A 110 -10.66 2.87 -1.90
N VAL A 111 -9.51 2.73 -1.26
CA VAL A 111 -9.38 3.18 0.14
C VAL A 111 -9.10 4.67 0.09
N THR A 112 -10.08 5.45 0.54
CA THR A 112 -9.96 6.90 0.77
C THR A 112 -9.79 7.16 2.24
#